data_AF-A0A3N7ESR5-F1
#
_entry.id   AF-A0A3N7ESR5-F1
#
_cell.length_a   1.000
_cell.length_b   1.000
_cell.length_c   1.000
_cell.angle_alpha   90.00
_cell.angle_beta   90.00
_cell.angle_gamma   90.00
#
_symmetry.space_group_name_H-M   'P 1'
#
loop_
_entity.id
_entity.type
_entity.pdbx_description
1 polymer ?
#
loop_
_entity_poly.entity_id
_entity_poly.type
_entity_poly.pdbx_seq_one_letter_code
_entity_poly.pdbx_strand_id
1 'polypeptide(L)'
;MRTFSKIVLGLIGLITLLSFSCKETRSIPDANQGKKIIFLGYYSPQKVDDPKAGVVMVGFLQSARPFTLNLKIPKAHKYIDLLKLALKDNLPLKVYVFENSTEIAELQKAPAEIVKAFKKSIF
;
A
#
# COMPACT_ATOMS: atom_id res chain seq x y z
N MET A 1 32.97 -66.89 -34.62
CA MET A 1 32.34 -65.87 -33.74
C MET A 1 32.40 -64.55 -34.51
N ARG A 2 31.28 -64.02 -35.06
CA ARG A 2 30.32 -63.10 -34.40
C ARG A 2 31.09 -61.94 -33.72
N THR A 3 31.03 -60.67 -34.12
CA THR A 3 29.86 -59.86 -34.51
C THR A 3 30.25 -58.48 -35.09
N PHE A 4 29.54 -58.06 -36.15
CA PHE A 4 28.89 -56.75 -36.39
C PHE A 4 29.66 -55.41 -36.34
N SER A 5 29.72 -54.79 -37.53
CA SER A 5 29.56 -53.34 -37.80
C SER A 5 28.52 -52.64 -36.93
N LYS A 6 28.84 -51.43 -36.40
CA LYS A 6 27.96 -50.26 -36.19
C LYS A 6 28.84 -48.98 -36.15
N ILE A 7 28.76 -48.06 -37.11
CA ILE A 7 27.82 -46.90 -37.18
C ILE A 7 28.19 -45.87 -36.08
N VAL A 8 28.95 -44.80 -36.39
CA VAL A 8 28.50 -43.49 -36.93
C VAL A 8 28.02 -42.52 -35.84
N LEU A 9 28.39 -41.23 -36.02
CA LEU A 9 27.83 -40.01 -35.41
C LEU A 9 28.14 -39.75 -33.92
N GLY A 10 29.23 -39.01 -33.68
CA GLY A 10 29.33 -38.14 -32.50
C GLY A 10 28.64 -36.80 -32.78
N LEU A 11 27.32 -36.74 -32.57
CA LEU A 11 26.53 -35.51 -32.57
C LEU A 11 26.01 -35.27 -31.15
N ILE A 12 26.64 -34.34 -30.43
CA ILE A 12 26.12 -33.67 -29.23
C ILE A 12 26.74 -32.25 -29.30
N GLY A 13 26.05 -31.12 -29.49
CA GLY A 13 24.64 -30.80 -29.29
C GLY A 13 24.41 -30.20 -27.90
N LEU A 14 24.73 -28.90 -27.70
CA LEU A 14 23.97 -27.91 -26.89
C LEU A 14 24.76 -26.57 -26.89
N ILE A 15 24.29 -25.42 -27.41
CA ILE A 15 23.04 -24.67 -27.12
C ILE A 15 22.99 -24.43 -25.59
N THR A 16 23.02 -23.24 -25.00
CA THR A 16 22.81 -21.85 -25.42
C THR A 16 23.15 -20.98 -24.21
N LEU A 17 23.54 -19.73 -24.52
CA LEU A 17 23.15 -18.50 -23.81
C LEU A 17 23.28 -18.53 -22.29
N LEU A 18 24.35 -17.89 -21.82
CA LEU A 18 24.43 -17.23 -20.53
C LEU A 18 23.13 -16.43 -20.31
N SER A 19 22.21 -17.02 -19.55
CA SER A 19 21.08 -16.31 -18.98
C SER A 19 21.65 -15.22 -18.09
N PHE A 20 21.75 -14.00 -18.62
CA PHE A 20 21.71 -12.80 -17.81
C PHE A 20 20.50 -12.95 -16.90
N SER A 21 20.76 -13.25 -15.63
CA SER A 21 19.79 -13.23 -14.57
C SER A 21 19.38 -11.77 -14.40
N CYS A 22 18.46 -11.33 -15.26
CA CYS A 22 17.70 -10.12 -15.07
C CYS A 22 16.94 -10.37 -13.76
N LYS A 23 17.41 -9.75 -12.68
CA LYS A 23 16.64 -9.61 -11.44
C LYS A 23 15.41 -8.81 -11.82
N GLU A 24 14.39 -9.51 -12.28
CA GLU A 24 13.07 -8.98 -12.48
C GLU A 24 12.60 -8.55 -11.10
N THR A 25 12.76 -7.26 -10.85
CA THR A 25 12.06 -6.56 -9.79
C THR A 25 10.60 -6.72 -10.16
N ARG A 26 9.97 -7.79 -9.67
CA ARG A 26 8.53 -7.97 -9.70
C ARG A 26 7.95 -6.83 -8.88
N SER A 27 7.74 -5.70 -9.55
CA SER A 27 6.86 -4.64 -9.10
C SER A 27 5.52 -5.33 -8.89
N ILE A 28 5.17 -5.63 -7.64
CA ILE A 28 3.82 -6.06 -7.30
C ILE A 28 2.92 -4.93 -7.83
N PRO A 29 2.07 -5.20 -8.83
CA PRO A 29 1.23 -4.16 -9.40
C PRO A 29 0.41 -3.57 -8.26
N ASP A 30 0.51 -2.26 -8.09
CA ASP A 30 -0.26 -1.55 -7.09
C ASP A 30 -1.73 -1.67 -7.48
N ALA A 31 -2.50 -2.40 -6.66
CA ALA A 31 -3.88 -2.75 -6.91
C ALA A 31 -4.82 -1.53 -7.07
N ASN A 32 -4.31 -0.32 -6.81
CA ASN A 32 -5.04 0.94 -6.96
C ASN A 32 -4.49 1.85 -8.07
N GLN A 33 -3.54 1.38 -8.89
CA GLN A 33 -3.11 2.12 -10.07
C GLN A 33 -4.31 2.41 -10.99
N GLY A 34 -4.56 3.70 -11.23
CA GLY A 34 -5.67 4.18 -12.05
C GLY A 34 -7.02 4.31 -11.34
N LYS A 35 -7.12 3.97 -10.05
CA LYS A 35 -8.36 4.22 -9.28
C LYS A 35 -8.52 5.70 -8.97
N LYS A 36 -9.75 6.19 -9.07
CA LYS A 36 -10.12 7.55 -8.68
C LYS A 36 -9.92 7.75 -7.18
N ILE A 37 -9.40 8.91 -6.80
CA ILE A 37 -9.32 9.33 -5.39
C ILE A 37 -10.60 10.09 -5.05
N ILE A 38 -11.27 9.67 -3.99
CA ILE A 38 -12.51 10.29 -3.51
C ILE A 38 -12.30 10.88 -2.13
N PHE A 39 -12.91 12.05 -1.91
CA PHE A 39 -12.97 12.62 -0.58
C PHE A 39 -13.98 11.83 0.25
N LEU A 40 -13.51 11.25 1.35
CA LEU A 40 -14.35 10.45 2.24
C LEU A 40 -15.05 11.33 3.29
N GLY A 41 -14.31 12.29 3.85
CA GLY A 41 -14.83 13.17 4.91
C GLY A 41 -13.76 13.61 5.90
N TYR A 42 -14.20 14.16 7.02
CA TYR A 42 -13.34 14.53 8.14
C TYR A 42 -13.44 13.49 9.25
N TYR A 43 -12.36 12.76 9.49
CA TYR A 43 -12.34 11.63 10.41
C TYR A 43 -11.27 11.82 11.49
N SER A 44 -11.59 11.43 12.72
CA SER A 44 -10.65 11.48 13.85
C SER A 44 -10.06 10.09 14.07
N PRO A 45 -8.73 9.92 13.99
CA PRO A 45 -8.13 8.63 14.27
C PRO A 45 -8.31 8.27 15.75
N GLN A 46 -8.63 7.01 16.02
CA GLN A 46 -8.68 6.42 17.36
C GLN A 46 -7.59 5.39 17.59
N LYS A 47 -7.10 4.78 16.51
CA LYS A 47 -6.04 3.78 16.57
C LYS A 47 -5.21 3.84 15.31
N VAL A 48 -3.89 3.78 15.48
CA VAL A 48 -2.93 3.64 14.38
C VAL A 48 -2.02 2.50 14.78
N ASP A 49 -2.15 1.37 14.09
CA ASP A 49 -1.38 0.16 14.39
C ASP A 49 0.05 0.27 13.85
N ASP A 50 0.95 -0.52 14.43
CA ASP A 50 2.30 -0.64 13.90
C ASP A 50 2.28 -1.22 12.47
N PRO A 51 3.18 -0.77 11.58
CA PRO A 51 3.30 -1.32 10.24
C PRO A 51 3.46 -2.84 10.24
N LYS A 52 2.60 -3.53 9.47
CA LYS A 52 2.72 -4.97 9.21
C LYS A 52 2.63 -5.22 7.71
N ALA A 53 3.60 -5.97 7.18
CA ALA A 53 3.68 -6.29 5.75
C ALA A 53 3.58 -5.07 4.81
N GLY A 54 4.14 -3.92 5.22
CA GLY A 54 4.12 -2.69 4.42
C GLY A 54 2.78 -1.95 4.42
N VAL A 55 1.88 -2.27 5.37
CA VAL A 55 0.59 -1.60 5.55
C VAL A 55 0.43 -1.16 7.00
N VAL A 56 -0.17 0.00 7.21
CA VAL A 56 -0.62 0.49 8.52
C VAL A 56 -2.14 0.43 8.57
N MET A 57 -2.69 -0.18 9.62
CA MET A 57 -4.13 -0.17 9.87
C MET A 57 -4.51 1.04 10.71
N VAL A 58 -5.60 1.70 10.33
CA VAL A 58 -6.10 2.92 10.97
C VAL A 58 -7.57 2.73 11.33
N GLY A 59 -7.89 2.92 12.61
CA GLY A 59 -9.27 3.02 13.10
C GLY A 59 -9.67 4.48 13.25
N PHE A 60 -10.85 4.84 12.77
CA PHE A 60 -11.42 6.18 12.94
C PHE A 60 -12.68 6.13 13.81
N LEU A 61 -12.90 7.17 14.61
CA LEU A 61 -14.07 7.30 15.51
C LEU A 61 -15.40 7.15 14.75
N GLN A 62 -15.48 7.68 13.54
CA GLN A 62 -16.71 7.73 12.74
C GLN A 62 -16.96 6.45 11.93
N SER A 63 -16.11 5.42 12.02
CA SER A 63 -16.21 4.20 11.22
C SER A 63 -16.00 2.95 12.05
N ALA A 64 -16.91 1.98 11.91
CA ALA A 64 -16.73 0.63 12.45
C ALA A 64 -15.72 -0.22 11.64
N ARG A 65 -15.39 0.20 10.42
CA ARG A 65 -14.45 -0.51 9.53
C ARG A 65 -13.04 0.08 9.66
N PRO A 66 -11.99 -0.75 9.69
CA PRO A 66 -10.62 -0.26 9.62
C PRO A 66 -10.27 0.19 8.19
N PHE A 67 -9.40 1.18 8.13
CA PHE A 67 -8.78 1.67 6.90
C PHE A 67 -7.33 1.22 6.85
N THR A 68 -6.77 1.20 5.65
CA THR A 68 -5.38 0.81 5.42
C THR A 68 -4.59 1.93 4.77
N LEU A 69 -3.33 2.10 5.18
CA LEU A 69 -2.38 2.97 4.53
C LEU A 69 -1.22 2.12 4.03
N ASN A 70 -1.09 2.02 2.71
CA ASN A 70 0.01 1.31 2.08
C ASN A 70 1.28 2.16 2.13
N LEU A 71 2.38 1.61 2.64
CA LEU A 71 3.62 2.35 2.82
C LEU A 71 4.41 2.57 1.52
N LYS A 72 3.96 1.98 0.42
CA LYS A 72 4.54 2.17 -0.91
C LYS A 72 4.08 3.48 -1.56
N ILE A 73 3.01 4.12 -1.07
CA ILE A 73 2.51 5.35 -1.69
C ILE A 73 3.44 6.54 -1.39
N PRO A 74 3.53 7.53 -2.30
CA PRO A 74 4.27 8.75 -2.03
C PRO A 74 3.75 9.43 -0.75
N LYS A 75 4.67 9.95 0.07
CA LYS A 75 4.36 10.65 1.33
C LYS A 75 3.77 9.76 2.45
N ALA A 76 3.78 8.43 2.34
CA ALA A 76 3.27 7.54 3.39
C ALA A 76 3.78 7.87 4.80
N HIS A 77 5.09 8.15 4.95
CA HIS A 77 5.67 8.55 6.23
C HIS A 77 5.06 9.84 6.79
N LYS A 78 4.84 10.86 5.95
CA LYS A 78 4.19 12.11 6.37
C LYS A 78 2.75 11.86 6.83
N TYR A 79 2.05 10.94 6.17
CA TYR A 79 0.69 10.56 6.55
C TYR A 79 0.66 9.81 7.88
N ILE A 80 1.63 8.93 8.15
CA ILE A 80 1.77 8.28 9.47
C ILE A 80 2.00 9.33 10.56
N ASP A 81 2.92 10.28 10.35
CA ASP A 81 3.20 11.32 11.35
C ASP A 81 1.97 12.17 11.64
N LEU A 82 1.23 12.51 10.59
CA LEU A 82 -0.01 13.27 10.70
C LEU A 82 -1.13 12.48 11.40
N LEU A 83 -1.24 11.17 11.16
CA LEU A 83 -2.14 10.28 11.90
C LEU A 83 -1.78 10.20 13.38
N LYS A 84 -0.50 10.02 13.70
CA LYS A 84 -0.01 9.95 15.10
C LYS A 84 -0.24 11.26 15.84
N LEU A 85 0.03 12.39 15.19
CA LEU A 85 -0.21 13.72 15.77
C LEU A 85 -1.71 13.93 16.01
N ALA A 86 -2.55 13.65 15.02
CA ALA A 86 -4.00 13.80 15.15
C ALA A 86 -4.61 12.84 16.19
N LEU A 87 -4.05 11.64 16.34
CA LEU A 87 -4.44 10.70 17.39
C LEU A 87 -4.10 11.24 18.78
N LYS A 88 -2.88 11.76 18.96
CA LYS A 88 -2.44 12.35 20.22
C LYS A 88 -3.30 13.56 20.62
N ASP A 89 -3.62 14.41 19.65
CA ASP A 89 -4.32 15.67 19.90
C ASP A 89 -5.86 15.55 19.78
N ASN A 90 -6.38 14.35 19.49
CA ASN A 90 -7.78 14.09 19.19
C ASN A 90 -8.35 15.07 18.15
N LEU A 91 -7.71 15.17 16.99
CA LEU A 91 -8.08 16.10 15.92
C LEU A 91 -8.59 15.37 14.68
N PRO A 92 -9.57 15.96 13.97
CA PRO A 92 -10.02 15.40 12.70
C PRO A 92 -9.01 15.66 11.59
N LEU A 93 -8.95 14.74 10.63
CA LEU A 93 -8.17 14.82 9.41
C LEU A 93 -9.10 14.78 8.20
N LYS A 94 -8.69 15.45 7.13
CA LYS A 94 -9.35 15.32 5.83
C LYS A 94 -8.87 14.03 5.17
N VAL A 95 -9.76 13.07 5.01
CA VAL A 95 -9.43 11.73 4.52
C VAL A 95 -9.87 11.54 3.09
N TYR A 96 -8.96 11.07 2.25
CA TYR A 96 -9.23 10.65 0.89
C TYR A 96 -8.87 9.16 0.73
N VAL A 97 -9.72 8.43 0.03
CA VAL A 97 -9.53 6.99 -0.22
C VAL A 97 -9.59 6.71 -1.72
N PHE A 98 -9.03 5.58 -2.12
CA PHE A 98 -9.28 5.07 -3.47
C PHE A 98 -10.75 4.64 -3.59
N GLU A 99 -11.37 4.92 -4.72
CA GLU A 99 -12.77 4.59 -5.00
C GLU A 99 -13.03 3.09 -4.80
N ASN A 100 -14.14 2.77 -4.15
CA ASN A 100 -14.54 1.40 -3.78
C ASN A 100 -13.51 0.65 -2.91
N SER A 101 -12.73 1.38 -2.10
CA SER A 101 -11.70 0.82 -1.21
C SER A 101 -11.73 1.47 0.18
N THR A 102 -11.13 0.81 1.16
CA THR A 102 -10.78 1.39 2.47
C THR A 102 -9.31 1.80 2.57
N GLU A 103 -8.61 1.80 1.43
CA GLU A 103 -7.23 2.23 1.36
C GLU A 103 -7.14 3.75 1.23
N ILE A 104 -6.42 4.35 2.17
CA ILE A 104 -6.15 5.78 2.27
C ILE A 104 -5.18 6.16 1.14
N ALA A 105 -5.64 7.07 0.29
CA ALA A 105 -4.84 7.62 -0.80
C ALA A 105 -4.11 8.89 -0.35
N GLU A 106 -4.77 9.73 0.45
CA GLU A 106 -4.21 11.00 0.91
C GLU A 106 -4.83 11.43 2.25
N LEU A 107 -3.99 12.09 3.07
CA LEU A 107 -4.41 12.73 4.31
C LEU A 107 -3.94 14.18 4.33
N GLN A 108 -4.83 15.06 4.80
CA GLN A 108 -4.51 16.46 5.06
C GLN A 108 -5.05 16.87 6.44
N LYS A 109 -4.49 17.96 6.98
CA LYS A 109 -5.04 18.58 8.18
C LYS A 109 -6.46 19.09 7.89
N ALA A 110 -7.38 18.89 8.82
CA ALA A 110 -8.68 19.52 8.72
C ALA A 110 -8.55 21.05 8.85
N PRO A 111 -9.39 21.84 8.17
CA PRO A 111 -9.40 23.29 8.33
C PRO A 111 -9.86 23.70 9.73
N ALA A 112 -9.44 24.88 10.18
CA ALA A 112 -9.62 25.34 11.56
C ALA A 112 -11.11 25.36 11.99
N GLU A 113 -12.01 25.73 11.09
CA GLU A 113 -13.46 25.72 11.35
C GLU A 113 -14.02 24.32 11.59
N ILE A 114 -13.53 23.30 10.89
CA ILE A 114 -13.92 21.91 11.13
C ILE A 114 -13.37 21.42 12.47
N VAL A 115 -12.13 21.77 12.80
CA VAL A 115 -11.54 21.45 14.11
C VAL A 115 -12.35 22.08 15.24
N LYS A 116 -12.76 23.35 15.09
CA LYS A 116 -13.58 24.06 16.07
C LYS A 116 -14.96 23.41 16.23
N ALA A 117 -15.61 23.06 15.12
CA ALA A 117 -16.91 22.39 15.14
C ALA A 117 -16.80 21.00 15.80
N PHE A 118 -15.77 20.22 15.45
CA PHE A 118 -15.52 18.90 16.01
C PHE A 118 -15.32 18.96 17.53
N LYS A 119 -14.50 19.88 18.03
CA LYS A 119 -14.29 20.06 19.47
C LYS A 119 -15.59 20.41 20.20
N LYS A 120 -16.49 21.19 19.59
CA LYS A 120 -17.82 21.48 20.16
C LYS A 120 -18.81 20.30 20.14
N SER A 121 -18.55 19.28 19.33
CA SER A 121 -19.44 18.10 19.22
C SER A 121 -19.09 16.96 20.16
N ILE A 122 -17.88 17.01 20.75
CA ILE A 122 -17.36 15.95 21.64
C ILE A 122 -17.31 16.42 23.11
N PHE A 123 -17.34 17.73 23.33
CA PHE A 123 -17.44 18.38 24.64
C PHE A 123 -18.68 19.26 24.67
#